data_AF-D8LER4-F1
#
_entry.id   AF-D8LER4-F1
#
_cell.length_a   1.000
_cell.length_b   1.000
_cell.length_c   1.000
_cell.angle_alpha   90.00
_cell.angle_beta   90.00
_cell.angle_gamma   90.00
#
_symmetry.space_group_name_H-M   'P 1'
#
loop_
_entity.id
_entity.type
_entity.pdbx_description
1 polymer ?
#
loop_
_entity_poly.entity_id
_entity_poly.type
_entity_poly.pdbx_seq_one_letter_code
_entity_poly.pdbx_strand_id
1 'polypeptide(L)'
;MMLAAAHTEPGNALSFPTWMVHVSSLIEWLAAMTYVWRFADVSGLKEWKGLTWGMLPLHTSGLIACTYHIFYNAPELISLVAMQAGLTCFGNATMAFATWRVWQAGKQEWRGDEVEEAEAAAAAAAAASEGEASSSLGDDVPFYGQVLAITVVGAALVKWGELYLDFPFQPSYAAAAALILGPTALNAKKWADRSKDPSAAIEGII
;
A
#
# COMPACT_ATOMS: atom_id res chain seq x y z
N MET A 1 19.09 -10.89 -28.61
CA MET A 1 19.02 -10.49 -27.18
C MET A 1 19.40 -11.72 -26.37
N MET A 2 20.63 -11.80 -25.87
CA MET A 2 21.03 -12.90 -24.98
C MET A 2 20.34 -12.68 -23.63
N LEU A 3 19.60 -13.67 -23.14
CA LEU A 3 19.23 -13.72 -21.73
C LEU A 3 20.55 -13.68 -20.94
N ALA A 4 20.72 -12.69 -20.06
CA ALA A 4 21.79 -12.72 -19.09
C ALA A 4 21.73 -14.05 -18.33
N ALA A 5 22.88 -14.68 -18.08
CA ALA A 5 22.91 -15.87 -17.26
C ALA A 5 22.38 -15.52 -15.87
N ALA A 6 21.39 -16.26 -15.38
CA ALA A 6 20.82 -16.02 -14.07
C ALA A 6 21.91 -16.15 -13.01
N HIS A 7 21.96 -15.18 -12.08
CA HIS A 7 22.79 -15.29 -10.88
C HIS A 7 22.34 -16.47 -10.02
N THR A 8 23.27 -17.06 -9.26
CA THR A 8 22.93 -18.07 -8.27
C THR A 8 22.20 -17.40 -7.11
N GLU A 9 21.05 -17.96 -6.74
CA GLU A 9 20.25 -17.44 -5.64
C GLU A 9 21.05 -17.46 -4.31
N PRO A 10 21.15 -16.33 -3.60
CA PRO A 10 21.78 -16.28 -2.29
C PRO A 10 21.00 -17.07 -1.23
N GLY A 11 21.71 -17.71 -0.29
CA GLY A 11 21.07 -18.54 0.75
C GLY A 11 20.20 -17.76 1.75
N ASN A 12 20.28 -16.44 1.75
CA ASN A 12 19.47 -15.53 2.57
C ASN A 12 18.36 -14.82 1.76
N ALA A 13 18.07 -15.30 0.55
CA ALA A 13 16.91 -14.88 -0.23
C ALA A 13 15.60 -15.32 0.43
N LEU A 14 14.55 -14.51 0.26
CA LEU A 14 13.23 -14.87 0.73
C LEU A 14 12.60 -15.96 -0.14
N SER A 15 11.88 -16.87 0.51
CA SER A 15 11.11 -17.91 -0.19
C SER A 15 9.96 -17.29 -1.00
N PHE A 16 9.48 -17.99 -2.02
CA PHE A 16 8.34 -17.54 -2.82
C PHE A 16 7.08 -17.26 -1.97
N PRO A 17 6.65 -18.12 -1.03
CA PRO A 17 5.55 -17.80 -0.12
C PRO A 17 5.78 -16.54 0.73
N THR A 18 7.03 -16.27 1.13
CA THR A 18 7.36 -15.06 1.88
C THR A 18 7.24 -13.81 0.99
N TRP A 19 7.68 -13.88 -0.27
CA TRP A 19 7.45 -12.81 -1.24
C TRP A 19 5.96 -12.57 -1.52
N MET A 20 5.14 -13.63 -1.57
CA MET A 20 3.69 -13.48 -1.70
C MET A 20 3.10 -12.64 -0.57
N VAL A 21 3.46 -12.90 0.69
CA VAL A 21 2.98 -12.10 1.83
C VAL A 21 3.40 -10.63 1.72
N HIS A 22 4.64 -10.35 1.30
CA HIS A 22 5.13 -8.98 1.14
C HIS A 22 4.39 -8.23 0.03
N VAL A 23 4.25 -8.87 -1.14
CA VAL A 23 3.54 -8.29 -2.29
C VAL A 23 2.08 -8.08 -1.95
N SER A 24 1.40 -9.07 -1.37
CA SER A 24 -0.01 -8.93 -0.98
C SER A 24 -0.17 -7.79 0.02
N SER A 25 0.66 -7.73 1.07
CA SER A 25 0.56 -6.71 2.10
C SER A 25 0.70 -5.29 1.54
N LEU A 26 1.61 -5.06 0.59
CA LEU A 26 1.74 -3.74 -0.06
C LEU A 26 0.50 -3.38 -0.90
N ILE A 27 0.00 -4.34 -1.68
CA ILE A 27 -1.16 -4.15 -2.55
C ILE A 27 -2.45 -3.97 -1.74
N GLU A 28 -2.68 -4.81 -0.74
CA GLU A 28 -3.82 -4.75 0.17
C GLU A 28 -3.82 -3.45 0.97
N TRP A 29 -2.63 -2.93 1.33
CA TRP A 29 -2.53 -1.62 1.98
C TRP A 29 -2.95 -0.48 1.06
N LEU A 30 -2.57 -0.50 -0.23
CA LEU A 30 -3.02 0.48 -1.21
C LEU A 30 -4.54 0.41 -1.44
N ALA A 31 -5.10 -0.81 -1.50
CA ALA A 31 -6.53 -1.03 -1.57
C ALA A 31 -7.24 -0.45 -0.33
N ALA A 32 -6.73 -0.73 0.87
CA ALA A 32 -7.26 -0.18 2.12
C ALA A 32 -7.22 1.36 2.14
N MET A 33 -6.12 1.98 1.68
CA MET A 33 -6.05 3.44 1.53
C MET A 33 -7.14 3.97 0.59
N THR A 34 -7.39 3.28 -0.54
CA THR A 34 -8.48 3.60 -1.46
C THR A 34 -9.86 3.49 -0.81
N TYR A 35 -10.13 2.42 -0.07
CA TYR A 35 -11.40 2.24 0.63
C TYR A 35 -11.62 3.30 1.71
N VAL A 36 -10.60 3.65 2.50
CA VAL A 36 -10.68 4.70 3.52
C VAL A 36 -11.02 6.05 2.88
N TRP A 37 -10.42 6.38 1.74
CA TRP A 37 -10.75 7.61 1.04
C TRP A 37 -12.16 7.60 0.44
N ARG A 38 -12.54 6.50 -0.24
CA ARG A 38 -13.88 6.33 -0.82
C ARG A 38 -14.95 6.43 0.26
N PHE A 39 -14.74 5.80 1.41
CA PHE A 39 -15.61 5.91 2.56
C PHE A 39 -15.81 7.37 2.96
N ALA A 40 -14.75 8.18 3.00
CA ALA A 40 -14.84 9.60 3.29
C ALA A 40 -15.66 10.39 2.24
N ASP A 41 -15.57 10.01 0.97
CA ASP A 41 -16.32 10.64 -0.11
C ASP A 41 -17.82 10.31 -0.04
N VAL A 42 -18.19 9.04 0.20
CA VAL A 42 -19.59 8.60 0.20
C VAL A 42 -20.33 8.92 1.50
N SER A 43 -19.64 8.89 2.65
CA SER A 43 -20.22 9.24 3.95
C SER A 43 -20.22 10.75 4.23
N GLY A 44 -19.45 11.54 3.46
CA GLY A 44 -19.22 12.95 3.74
C GLY A 44 -18.27 13.24 4.91
N LEU A 45 -17.76 12.20 5.60
CA LEU A 45 -16.86 12.31 6.76
C LEU A 45 -15.41 12.61 6.34
N LYS A 46 -15.12 13.90 6.08
CA LYS A 46 -13.85 14.36 5.50
C LYS A 46 -12.61 14.03 6.33
N GLU A 47 -12.76 13.81 7.64
CA GLU A 47 -11.68 13.44 8.57
C GLU A 47 -11.01 12.13 8.18
N TRP A 48 -11.75 11.20 7.56
CA TRP A 48 -11.22 9.92 7.07
C TRP A 48 -10.22 10.09 5.93
N LYS A 49 -10.26 11.20 5.17
CA LYS A 49 -9.21 11.52 4.20
C LYS A 49 -7.87 11.77 4.89
N GLY A 50 -7.90 12.35 6.09
CA GLY A 50 -6.72 12.51 6.95
C GLY A 50 -6.12 11.17 7.39
N LEU A 51 -6.96 10.15 7.61
CA LEU A 51 -6.50 8.80 7.90
C LEU A 51 -5.76 8.18 6.72
N THR A 52 -6.23 8.38 5.49
CA THR A 52 -5.53 7.92 4.28
C THR A 52 -4.11 8.51 4.21
N TRP A 53 -3.97 9.81 4.47
CA TRP A 53 -2.64 10.44 4.55
C TRP A 53 -1.77 9.88 5.68
N GLY A 54 -2.37 9.58 6.84
CA GLY A 54 -1.69 8.93 7.96
C GLY A 54 -1.21 7.51 7.68
N MET A 55 -1.79 6.82 6.70
CA MET A 55 -1.38 5.45 6.29
C MET A 55 -0.12 5.44 5.40
N LEU A 56 0.25 6.56 4.80
CA LEU A 56 1.34 6.64 3.81
C LEU A 56 2.74 6.30 4.38
N PRO A 57 3.12 6.72 5.61
CA PRO A 57 4.41 6.33 6.18
C PRO A 57 4.54 4.81 6.40
N LEU A 58 3.46 4.11 6.75
CA LEU A 58 3.47 2.65 6.91
C LEU A 58 3.60 1.92 5.57
N HIS A 59 2.96 2.41 4.51
CA HIS A 59 3.18 1.87 3.17
C HIS A 59 4.66 2.02 2.76
N THR A 60 5.25 3.19 3.02
CA THR A 60 6.67 3.44 2.75
C THR A 60 7.58 2.56 3.59
N SER A 61 7.22 2.30 4.86
CA SER A 61 7.91 1.32 5.70
C SER A 61 7.93 -0.09 5.07
N GLY A 62 6.79 -0.56 4.56
CA GLY A 62 6.71 -1.83 3.85
C GLY A 62 7.59 -1.89 2.61
N LEU A 63 7.66 -0.81 1.83
CA LEU A 63 8.53 -0.70 0.66
C LEU A 63 10.01 -0.78 1.06
N ILE A 64 10.41 -0.18 2.18
CA ILE A 64 11.79 -0.26 2.69
C ILE A 64 12.14 -1.70 3.06
N ALA A 65 11.25 -2.41 3.75
CA ALA A 65 11.45 -3.82 4.09
C ALA A 65 11.64 -4.67 2.84
N CYS A 66 10.74 -4.53 1.85
CA CYS A 66 10.83 -5.25 0.58
C CYS A 66 12.13 -4.91 -0.17
N THR A 67 12.53 -3.63 -0.18
CA THR A 67 13.77 -3.19 -0.82
C THR A 67 14.99 -3.82 -0.16
N TYR A 68 15.05 -3.88 1.17
CA TYR A 68 16.14 -4.55 1.88
C TYR A 68 16.22 -6.05 1.53
N HIS A 69 15.07 -6.69 1.34
CA HIS A 69 15.02 -8.09 0.92
C HIS A 69 15.38 -8.32 -0.55
N ILE A 70 15.09 -7.37 -1.46
CA ILE A 70 15.58 -7.41 -2.86
C ILE A 70 17.12 -7.43 -2.87
N PHE A 71 17.77 -6.64 -2.00
CA PHE A 71 19.23 -6.67 -1.85
C PHE A 71 19.73 -7.83 -0.97
N TYR A 72 18.95 -8.90 -0.84
CA TYR A 72 19.33 -10.09 -0.08
C TYR A 72 19.82 -9.77 1.33
N ASN A 73 19.17 -8.85 2.04
CA ASN A 73 19.54 -8.50 3.41
C ASN A 73 21.01 -8.07 3.56
N ALA A 74 21.55 -7.37 2.56
CA ALA A 74 22.94 -6.92 2.53
C ALA A 74 23.30 -6.08 3.77
N PRO A 75 24.34 -6.45 4.54
CA PRO A 75 24.75 -5.71 5.74
C PRO A 75 25.06 -4.23 5.49
N GLU A 76 25.51 -3.87 4.29
CA GLU A 76 25.81 -2.50 3.87
C GLU A 76 24.57 -1.59 3.91
N LEU A 77 23.38 -2.18 3.73
CA LEU A 77 22.09 -1.51 3.72
C LEU A 77 21.31 -1.68 5.03
N ILE A 78 21.94 -2.15 6.11
CA ILE A 78 21.28 -2.40 7.40
C ILE A 78 20.54 -1.17 7.96
N SER A 79 20.97 0.04 7.61
CA SER A 79 20.27 1.27 8.01
C SER A 79 18.83 1.37 7.47
N LEU A 80 18.50 0.64 6.39
CA LEU A 80 17.14 0.50 5.89
C LEU A 80 16.23 -0.14 6.94
N VAL A 81 16.73 -1.10 7.74
CA VAL A 81 15.95 -1.71 8.82
C VAL A 81 15.62 -0.69 9.91
N ALA A 82 16.57 0.17 10.28
CA ALA A 82 16.33 1.25 11.23
C ALA A 82 15.32 2.28 10.68
N MET A 83 15.42 2.60 9.39
CA MET A 83 14.48 3.51 8.72
C MET A 83 13.06 2.92 8.62
N GLN A 84 12.95 1.62 8.33
CA GLN A 84 11.70 0.86 8.34
C GLN A 84 11.06 0.90 9.73
N ALA A 85 11.82 0.61 10.78
CA ALA A 85 11.33 0.70 12.16
C ALA A 85 10.90 2.14 12.53
N GLY A 86 11.69 3.14 12.11
CA GLY A 86 11.39 4.56 12.31
C GLY A 86 10.08 4.99 11.64
N LEU A 87 9.89 4.65 10.36
CA LEU A 87 8.64 4.92 9.66
C LEU A 87 7.46 4.11 10.17
N THR A 88 7.69 2.93 10.75
CA THR A 88 6.64 2.16 11.42
C THR A 88 6.17 2.88 12.68
N CYS A 89 7.10 3.33 13.52
CA CYS A 89 6.77 4.10 14.72
C CYS A 89 6.07 5.42 14.34
N PHE A 90 6.64 6.18 13.41
CA PHE A 90 6.07 7.44 12.94
C PHE A 90 4.71 7.24 12.27
N GLY A 91 4.57 6.23 11.43
CA GLY A 91 3.33 5.88 10.74
C GLY A 91 2.20 5.52 11.71
N ASN A 92 2.49 4.68 12.70
CA ASN A 92 1.53 4.38 13.78
C ASN A 92 1.13 5.64 14.54
N ALA A 93 2.06 6.54 14.85
CA ALA A 93 1.74 7.82 15.49
C ALA A 93 0.84 8.71 14.60
N THR A 94 1.11 8.77 13.29
CA THR A 94 0.28 9.55 12.36
C THR A 94 -1.12 8.97 12.20
N MET A 95 -1.26 7.65 12.16
CA MET A 95 -2.57 6.99 12.15
C MET A 95 -3.31 7.21 13.46
N ALA A 96 -2.64 7.08 14.62
CA ALA A 96 -3.25 7.34 15.92
C ALA A 96 -3.77 8.78 16.04
N PHE A 97 -3.00 9.75 15.53
CA PHE A 97 -3.44 11.14 15.47
C PHE A 97 -4.63 11.32 14.50
N ALA A 98 -4.60 10.69 13.33
CA ALA A 98 -5.70 10.78 12.37
C ALA A 98 -6.99 10.14 12.89
N THR A 99 -6.92 8.97 13.52
CA THR A 99 -8.08 8.32 14.14
C THR A 99 -8.58 9.10 15.36
N TRP A 100 -7.71 9.75 16.14
CA TRP A 100 -8.14 10.69 17.17
C TRP A 100 -8.97 11.85 16.58
N ARG A 101 -8.59 12.39 15.42
CA ARG A 101 -9.39 13.43 14.72
C ARG A 101 -10.75 12.91 14.27
N VAL A 102 -10.81 11.68 13.74
CA VAL A 102 -12.07 11.01 13.39
C VAL A 102 -12.97 10.89 14.63
N TRP A 103 -12.42 10.44 15.76
CA TRP A 103 -13.15 10.34 17.02
C TRP A 103 -13.68 11.70 17.53
N GLN A 104 -12.87 12.75 17.41
CA GLN A 104 -13.29 14.10 17.82
C GLN A 104 -14.42 14.65 16.94
N ALA A 105 -14.40 14.39 15.62
CA ALA A 105 -15.49 14.78 14.73
C ALA A 105 -16.77 14.01 15.04
N GLY A 106 -16.65 12.68 15.22
CA GLY A 106 -17.78 11.84 15.60
C GLY A 106 -18.47 12.31 16.88
N LYS A 107 -17.73 12.80 17.88
CA LYS A 107 -18.31 13.38 19.10
C LYS A 107 -19.22 14.60 18.88
N GLN A 108 -19.04 15.36 17.80
CA GLN A 108 -19.87 16.52 17.50
C GLN A 108 -21.18 16.13 16.78
N GLU A 109 -21.16 15.01 16.07
CA GLU A 109 -22.26 14.41 15.30
C GLU A 109 -23.04 13.37 16.13
N TRP A 110 -22.47 12.87 17.23
CA TRP A 110 -23.09 11.83 18.08
C TRP A 110 -24.21 12.36 19.01
N ARG A 111 -25.20 13.04 18.43
CA ARG A 111 -26.43 13.50 19.09
C ARG A 111 -27.61 12.60 18.66
N GLY A 112 -27.58 11.35 19.10
CA GLY A 112 -28.76 10.47 19.23
C GLY A 112 -29.20 9.69 17.99
N ASP A 113 -29.53 10.35 16.89
CA ASP A 113 -30.26 9.72 15.77
C ASP A 113 -29.36 9.31 14.58
N GLU A 114 -28.14 9.83 14.51
CA GLU A 114 -27.27 9.76 13.32
C GLU A 114 -26.40 8.47 13.25
N VAL A 115 -26.44 7.61 14.27
CA VAL A 115 -25.61 6.38 14.35
C VAL A 115 -26.12 5.29 13.42
N GLU A 116 -27.43 5.06 13.36
CA GLU A 116 -28.01 4.09 12.41
C GLU A 116 -27.77 4.54 10.98
N GLU A 117 -27.83 5.85 10.71
CA GLU A 117 -27.59 6.42 9.39
C GLU A 117 -26.11 6.32 8.99
N ALA A 118 -25.18 6.53 9.91
CA ALA A 118 -23.74 6.36 9.69
C ALA A 118 -23.34 4.88 9.52
N GLU A 119 -23.91 3.96 10.30
CA GLU A 119 -23.71 2.51 10.13
C GLU A 119 -24.32 2.01 8.81
N ALA A 120 -25.51 2.49 8.44
CA ALA A 120 -26.12 2.20 7.16
C ALA A 120 -25.33 2.79 5.99
N ALA A 121 -24.80 4.02 6.13
CA ALA A 121 -23.92 4.65 5.15
C ALA A 121 -22.59 3.92 5.04
N ALA A 122 -22.02 3.40 6.14
CA ALA A 122 -20.81 2.59 6.14
C ALA A 122 -21.03 1.22 5.49
N ALA A 123 -22.16 0.58 5.76
CA ALA A 123 -22.56 -0.66 5.10
C ALA A 123 -22.84 -0.44 3.59
N ALA A 124 -23.50 0.66 3.24
CA ALA A 124 -23.73 1.05 1.85
C ALA A 124 -22.43 1.42 1.13
N ALA A 125 -21.48 2.08 1.82
CA ALA A 125 -20.15 2.35 1.31
C ALA A 125 -19.37 1.06 1.05
N ALA A 126 -19.43 0.10 1.98
CA ALA A 126 -18.82 -1.21 1.81
C ALA A 126 -19.43 -1.94 0.61
N ALA A 127 -20.75 -1.96 0.48
CA ALA A 127 -21.46 -2.58 -0.65
C ALA A 127 -21.20 -1.87 -2.00
N ALA A 128 -21.16 -0.53 -2.02
CA ALA A 128 -20.80 0.24 -3.22
C ALA A 128 -19.33 0.01 -3.62
N SER A 129 -18.46 -0.22 -2.63
CA SER A 129 -17.05 -0.53 -2.88
C SER A 129 -16.84 -1.91 -3.51
N GLU A 130 -17.74 -2.87 -3.24
CA GLU A 130 -17.74 -4.20 -3.87
C GLU A 130 -18.18 -4.16 -5.35
N GLY A 131 -19.06 -3.22 -5.74
CA GLY A 131 -19.55 -3.08 -7.12
C GLY A 131 -18.63 -2.29 -8.07
N GLU A 132 -17.75 -1.44 -7.53
CA GLU A 132 -16.83 -0.59 -8.30
C GLU A 132 -15.36 -0.91 -8.02
N ALA A 133 -15.06 -2.18 -7.75
CA ALA A 133 -13.72 -2.72 -7.89
C ALA A 133 -13.33 -2.74 -9.37
N SER A 134 -13.03 -1.56 -9.91
CA SER A 134 -12.44 -1.39 -11.23
C SER A 134 -11.25 -2.33 -11.32
N SER A 135 -11.45 -3.36 -12.13
CA SER A 135 -10.52 -4.44 -12.33
C SER A 135 -9.30 -3.93 -13.09
N SER A 136 -8.11 -4.20 -12.58
CA SER A 136 -6.90 -4.05 -13.42
C SER A 136 -6.78 -5.20 -14.44
N LEU A 137 -7.59 -6.26 -14.29
CA LEU A 137 -7.54 -7.50 -15.07
C LEU A 137 -8.85 -7.85 -15.81
N GLY A 138 -9.88 -7.00 -15.77
CA GLY A 138 -11.20 -7.23 -16.42
C GLY A 138 -12.35 -7.49 -15.43
N ASP A 139 -13.55 -7.00 -15.79
CA ASP A 139 -14.71 -6.87 -14.87
C ASP A 139 -15.24 -8.20 -14.32
N ASP A 140 -14.84 -9.33 -14.92
CA ASP A 140 -15.28 -10.67 -14.54
C ASP A 140 -14.46 -11.31 -13.40
N VAL A 141 -13.37 -10.67 -12.94
CA VAL A 141 -12.52 -11.23 -11.87
C VAL A 141 -12.84 -10.55 -10.53
N PRO A 142 -13.29 -11.29 -9.49
CA PRO A 142 -13.58 -10.69 -8.19
C PRO A 142 -12.31 -10.11 -7.55
N PHE A 143 -12.47 -9.11 -6.68
CA PHE A 143 -11.35 -8.40 -6.02
C PHE A 143 -10.28 -9.35 -5.45
N TYR A 144 -10.68 -10.35 -4.66
CA TYR A 144 -9.74 -11.33 -4.10
C TYR A 144 -9.04 -12.19 -5.16
N GLY A 145 -9.71 -12.46 -6.29
CA GLY A 145 -9.09 -13.12 -7.44
C GLY A 145 -8.00 -12.26 -8.08
N GLN A 146 -8.22 -10.94 -8.19
CA GLN A 146 -7.22 -10.00 -8.69
C GLN A 146 -6.04 -9.87 -7.73
N VAL A 147 -6.30 -9.69 -6.43
CA VAL A 147 -5.25 -9.64 -5.40
C VAL A 147 -4.41 -10.90 -5.43
N LEU A 148 -5.03 -12.08 -5.52
CA LEU A 148 -4.31 -13.35 -5.62
C LEU A 148 -3.46 -13.42 -6.89
N ALA A 149 -4.01 -13.05 -8.05
CA ALA A 149 -3.29 -13.06 -9.31
C ALA A 149 -2.09 -12.11 -9.28
N ILE A 150 -2.28 -10.85 -8.86
CA ILE A 150 -1.22 -9.85 -8.71
C ILE A 150 -0.17 -10.31 -7.70
N THR A 151 -0.59 -10.92 -6.59
CA THR A 151 0.31 -11.43 -5.56
C THR A 151 1.20 -12.56 -6.11
N VAL A 152 0.61 -13.56 -6.75
CA VAL A 152 1.34 -14.71 -7.31
C VAL A 152 2.30 -14.25 -8.40
N VAL A 153 1.82 -13.44 -9.35
CA VAL A 153 2.63 -12.93 -10.47
C VAL A 153 3.72 -11.99 -9.96
N GLY A 154 3.38 -11.03 -9.10
CA GLY A 154 4.32 -10.07 -8.53
C GLY A 154 5.41 -10.76 -7.71
N ALA A 155 5.04 -11.70 -6.85
CA ALA A 155 6.01 -12.47 -6.07
C ALA A 155 6.94 -13.29 -6.98
N ALA A 156 6.41 -13.87 -8.07
CA ALA A 156 7.19 -14.64 -9.02
C ALA A 156 8.18 -13.75 -9.79
N LEU A 157 7.71 -12.57 -10.23
CA LEU A 157 8.53 -11.58 -10.93
C LEU A 157 9.66 -11.07 -10.05
N VAL A 158 9.42 -10.82 -8.77
CA VAL A 158 10.50 -10.44 -7.84
C VAL A 158 11.43 -11.63 -7.64
N LYS A 159 10.90 -12.75 -7.10
CA LYS A 159 11.66 -13.92 -6.67
C LYS A 159 12.60 -14.50 -7.73
N TRP A 160 12.15 -14.55 -8.98
CA TRP A 160 12.93 -15.13 -10.08
C TRP A 160 13.44 -14.09 -11.07
N GLY A 161 12.78 -12.95 -11.20
CA GLY A 161 13.23 -11.88 -12.09
C GLY A 161 14.46 -11.15 -11.56
N GLU A 162 14.59 -10.98 -10.24
CA GLU A 162 15.75 -10.33 -9.63
C GLU A 162 17.08 -11.05 -9.95
N LEU A 163 17.04 -12.37 -10.18
CA LEU A 163 18.21 -13.18 -10.56
C LEU A 163 18.77 -12.82 -11.94
N TYR A 164 17.99 -12.15 -12.78
CA TYR A 164 18.41 -11.70 -14.11
C TYR A 164 18.88 -10.24 -14.11
N LEU A 165 18.94 -9.60 -12.94
CA LEU A 165 19.37 -8.22 -12.75
C LEU A 165 20.67 -8.18 -11.93
N ASP A 166 21.56 -7.25 -12.26
CA ASP A 166 22.84 -7.13 -11.52
C ASP A 166 22.72 -6.31 -10.24
N PHE A 167 21.81 -5.31 -10.23
CA PHE A 167 21.72 -4.37 -9.11
C PHE A 167 21.35 -5.03 -7.75
N PRO A 168 20.50 -6.07 -7.66
CA PRO A 168 20.20 -6.73 -6.38
C PRO A 168 21.45 -7.33 -5.72
N PHE A 169 22.47 -7.67 -6.51
CA PHE A 169 23.76 -8.22 -6.06
C PHE A 169 24.82 -7.14 -5.80
N GLN A 170 24.48 -5.86 -5.98
CA GLN A 170 25.35 -4.71 -5.81
C GLN A 170 24.68 -3.72 -4.85
N PRO A 171 24.84 -3.90 -3.52
CA PRO A 171 24.17 -3.07 -2.53
C PRO A 171 24.41 -1.58 -2.78
N SER A 172 23.32 -0.84 -3.00
CA SER A 172 23.39 0.57 -3.40
C SER A 172 22.25 1.36 -2.77
N TYR A 173 22.60 2.35 -1.94
CA TYR A 173 21.62 3.27 -1.38
C TYR A 173 20.89 4.08 -2.46
N ALA A 174 21.53 4.35 -3.60
CA ALA A 174 20.89 5.06 -4.70
C ALA A 174 19.79 4.20 -5.37
N ALA A 175 20.09 2.92 -5.64
CA ALA A 175 19.10 1.99 -6.18
C ALA A 175 17.98 1.71 -5.16
N ALA A 176 18.32 1.52 -3.89
CA ALA A 176 17.35 1.38 -2.81
C ALA A 176 16.43 2.60 -2.71
N ALA A 177 17.00 3.81 -2.74
CA ALA A 177 16.22 5.04 -2.71
C ALA A 177 15.26 5.14 -3.90
N ALA A 178 15.65 4.70 -5.11
CA ALA A 178 14.75 4.69 -6.26
C ALA A 178 13.56 3.73 -6.06
N LEU A 179 13.82 2.52 -5.55
CA LEU A 179 12.80 1.51 -5.27
C LEU A 179 11.83 1.93 -4.15
N ILE A 180 12.27 2.77 -3.22
CA ILE A 180 11.44 3.28 -2.12
C ILE A 180 10.72 4.57 -2.54
N LEU A 181 11.47 5.59 -2.94
CA LEU A 181 10.94 6.94 -3.17
C LEU A 181 10.06 7.02 -4.41
N GLY A 182 10.33 6.22 -5.45
CA GLY A 182 9.51 6.19 -6.66
C GLY A 182 8.05 5.82 -6.36
N PRO A 183 7.79 4.60 -5.86
CA PRO A 183 6.43 4.18 -5.50
C PRO A 183 5.81 5.05 -4.40
N THR A 184 6.58 5.50 -3.40
CA THR A 184 6.08 6.41 -2.37
C THR A 184 5.62 7.74 -2.95
N ALA A 185 6.39 8.33 -3.88
CA ALA A 185 6.02 9.59 -4.53
C ALA A 185 4.79 9.43 -5.43
N LEU A 186 4.65 8.31 -6.15
CA LEU A 186 3.46 8.01 -6.94
C LEU A 186 2.22 7.88 -6.04
N ASN A 187 2.33 7.16 -4.92
CA ASN A 187 1.25 7.04 -3.96
C ASN A 187 0.88 8.41 -3.34
N ALA A 188 1.87 9.20 -2.93
CA ALA A 188 1.65 10.55 -2.41
C ALA A 188 0.99 11.47 -3.45
N LYS A 189 1.42 11.39 -4.70
CA LYS A 189 0.86 12.17 -5.81
C LYS A 189 -0.61 11.82 -6.06
N LYS A 190 -0.97 10.53 -6.07
CA LYS A 190 -2.36 10.05 -6.18
C LYS A 190 -3.27 10.80 -5.19
N TRP A 191 -2.89 10.81 -3.91
CA TRP A 191 -3.69 11.48 -2.87
C TRP A 191 -3.62 13.01 -2.96
N ALA A 192 -2.48 13.57 -3.36
CA ALA A 192 -2.32 15.02 -3.52
C ALA A 192 -3.22 15.58 -4.62
N ASP A 193 -3.31 14.89 -5.75
CA ASP A 193 -4.19 15.29 -6.85
C ASP A 193 -5.65 15.12 -6.44
N ARG A 194 -5.98 14.03 -5.74
CA ARG A 194 -7.33 13.80 -5.20
C ARG A 194 -7.75 14.83 -4.15
N SER A 195 -6.82 15.35 -3.35
CA SER A 195 -7.08 16.45 -2.43
C SER A 195 -7.45 17.75 -3.16
N LYS A 196 -6.96 17.97 -4.39
CA LYS A 196 -7.22 19.19 -5.17
C LYS A 196 -8.52 19.10 -5.96
N ASP A 197 -8.86 17.90 -6.46
CA ASP A 197 -10.11 17.63 -7.16
C ASP A 197 -10.92 16.53 -6.45
N PRO A 198 -11.78 16.91 -5.50
CA PRO A 198 -12.67 15.97 -4.81
C PRO A 198 -13.77 15.37 -5.70
N SER A 199 -13.98 15.89 -6.92
CA SER A 199 -15.06 15.45 -7.82
C SER A 199 -14.64 14.35 -8.80
N ALA A 200 -13.34 14.17 -9.05
CA ALA A 200 -12.82 13.09 -9.88
C ALA A 200 -13.25 11.69 -9.38
N ALA A 201 -13.50 10.72 -10.25
CA ALA A 201 -13.72 9.35 -9.79
C ALA A 201 -12.39 8.73 -9.31
N ILE A 202 -12.43 7.82 -8.33
CA ILE A 202 -11.26 6.97 -8.05
C ILE A 202 -11.27 5.83 -9.05
N GLU A 203 -10.45 5.94 -10.09
CA GLU A 203 -10.20 4.86 -11.06
C GLU A 203 -9.34 3.77 -10.40
N GLY A 204 -9.83 2.53 -10.39
CA GLY A 204 -9.11 1.39 -9.82
C GLY A 204 -9.04 1.35 -8.28
N ILE A 205 -9.00 0.14 -7.72
CA ILE A 205 -8.72 -0.07 -6.29
C ILE A 205 -7.21 -0.17 -6.03
N ILE A 206 -6.49 -0.76 -6.98
CA ILE A 206 -5.05 -1.05 -6.96
C ILE A 206 -4.39 -0.31 -8.12
#